data_AF-A0A401P2S1-F1
#
_entry.id   AF-A0A401P2S1-F1
#
_cell.length_a   1.000
_cell.length_b   1.000
_cell.length_c   1.000
_cell.angle_alpha   90.00
_cell.angle_beta   90.00
_cell.angle_gamma   90.00
#
_symmetry.space_group_name_H-M   'P 1'
#
loop_
_entity.id
_entity.type
_entity.pdbx_description
1 polymer ?
#
loop_
_entity_poly.entity_id
_entity_poly.type
_entity_poly.pdbx_seq_one_letter_code
_entity_poly.pdbx_strand_id
1 'polypeptide(L)'
;GNILKNRDPNYLRSCTFDEETNLYCPIFPLSLIIEKAGETFDNLSLTGGILGVIISWNCDLDKAASECKPHYSFRRLDSKSQGSKASFGYNFRHAKYYVENGTEYRTLIKVFGIRIDIIVHGEAGKFNIVPTIINIAAALTSIGIGSFLCDWILLTFMNKNEVYSGKKFEEVIKERIMPAVNEHGASEQELRAIQPENCKHC
;
A
#
# COMPACT_ATOMS: atom_id res chain seq x y z
N GLY A 1 2.78 23.56 -1.69
CA GLY A 1 3.48 23.79 -0.41
C GLY A 1 2.49 24.37 0.58
N ASN A 2 2.67 24.15 1.88
CA ASN A 2 1.70 24.59 2.90
C ASN A 2 1.71 26.11 3.16
N ILE A 3 2.64 26.87 2.57
CA ILE A 3 2.65 28.33 2.59
C ILE A 3 2.26 28.84 1.20
N LEU A 4 1.15 29.57 1.12
CA LEU A 4 0.67 30.17 -0.13
C LEU A 4 1.52 31.39 -0.49
N LYS A 5 1.97 31.48 -1.77
CA LYS A 5 2.88 32.52 -2.25
C LYS A 5 2.31 33.95 -2.18
N ASN A 6 0.99 34.11 -2.24
CA ASN A 6 0.31 35.42 -2.32
C ASN A 6 -0.31 35.88 -0.98
N ARG A 7 0.25 35.47 0.17
CA ARG A 7 -0.24 35.93 1.49
C ARG A 7 0.46 37.22 1.92
N ASP A 8 -0.29 38.07 2.59
CA ASP A 8 0.21 39.26 3.29
C ASP A 8 1.36 38.89 4.25
N PRO A 9 2.49 39.62 4.28
CA PRO A 9 3.55 39.44 5.28
C PRO A 9 3.07 39.37 6.74
N ASN A 10 1.96 40.04 7.06
CA ASN A 10 1.35 40.04 8.39
C ASN A 10 0.65 38.71 8.73
N TYR A 11 0.25 37.93 7.72
CA TYR A 11 -0.44 36.66 7.93
C TYR A 11 0.40 35.69 8.78
N LEU A 12 1.69 35.55 8.48
CA LEU A 12 2.57 34.64 9.19
C LEU A 12 2.86 35.08 10.64
N ARG A 13 2.47 36.29 11.04
CA ARG A 13 2.68 36.77 12.42
C ARG A 13 1.50 36.48 13.34
N SER A 14 0.30 36.36 12.78
CA SER A 14 -0.94 36.26 13.56
C SER A 14 -1.75 35.01 13.28
N CYS A 15 -1.44 34.25 12.22
CA CYS A 15 -2.18 33.04 11.93
C CYS A 15 -1.91 31.95 12.96
N THR A 16 -2.94 31.17 13.23
CA THR A 16 -2.85 29.93 13.98
C THR A 16 -3.46 28.84 13.10
N PHE A 17 -2.83 27.67 13.06
CA PHE A 17 -3.33 26.53 12.32
C PHE A 17 -4.70 26.10 12.84
N ASP A 18 -5.60 25.87 11.89
CA ASP A 18 -6.92 25.30 12.11
C ASP A 18 -7.33 24.56 10.83
N GLU A 19 -7.91 23.37 10.98
CA GLU A 19 -8.20 22.48 9.84
C GLU A 19 -9.28 23.07 8.91
N GLU A 20 -10.21 23.86 9.43
CA GLU A 20 -11.34 24.41 8.68
C GLU A 20 -11.06 25.82 8.18
N THR A 21 -10.54 26.69 9.04
CA THR A 21 -10.41 28.13 8.79
C THR A 21 -9.02 28.51 8.28
N ASN A 22 -7.95 27.80 8.68
CA ASN A 22 -6.56 28.21 8.46
C ASN A 22 -5.62 27.04 8.09
N LEU A 23 -6.04 26.20 7.14
CA LEU A 23 -5.31 25.00 6.70
C LEU A 23 -3.85 25.24 6.26
N TYR A 24 -3.57 26.43 5.71
CA TYR A 24 -2.26 26.83 5.20
C TYR A 24 -1.42 27.64 6.20
N CYS A 25 -1.84 27.73 7.47
CA CYS A 25 -1.01 28.36 8.48
C CYS A 25 0.01 27.35 9.02
N PRO A 26 1.32 27.66 9.00
CA PRO A 26 2.36 26.75 9.49
C PRO A 26 2.59 26.85 11.02
N ILE A 27 1.78 27.63 11.75
CA ILE A 27 1.96 27.88 13.19
C ILE A 27 0.99 27.00 13.97
N PHE A 28 1.52 25.95 14.61
CA PHE A 28 0.74 24.98 15.36
C PHE A 28 0.91 25.22 16.87
N PRO A 29 -0.17 25.45 17.62
CA PRO A 29 -0.11 25.42 19.07
C PRO A 29 0.31 24.03 19.57
N LEU A 30 1.21 23.98 20.55
CA LEU A 30 1.61 22.70 21.15
C LEU A 30 0.42 21.97 21.77
N SER A 31 -0.50 22.71 22.40
CA SER A 31 -1.73 22.17 22.98
C SER A 31 -2.58 21.44 21.94
N LEU A 32 -2.74 22.02 20.75
CA LEU A 32 -3.48 21.43 19.64
C LEU A 32 -2.84 20.11 19.20
N ILE A 33 -1.52 20.07 19.04
CA ILE A 33 -0.80 18.85 18.64
C ILE A 33 -1.01 17.73 19.66
N ILE A 34 -0.91 18.07 20.95
CA ILE A 34 -1.09 17.13 22.06
C ILE A 34 -2.52 16.59 22.11
N GLU A 35 -3.51 17.49 22.02
CA GLU A 35 -4.93 17.15 22.05
C GLU A 35 -5.33 16.29 20.85
N LYS A 36 -4.95 16.69 19.63
CA LYS A 36 -5.23 15.94 18.41
C LYS A 36 -4.52 14.59 18.37
N ALA A 37 -3.40 14.44 19.08
CA ALA A 37 -2.73 13.16 19.26
C ALA A 37 -3.37 12.27 20.34
N GLY A 38 -4.40 12.75 21.04
CA GLY A 38 -5.11 12.01 22.10
C GLY A 38 -4.32 11.92 23.42
N GLU A 39 -3.43 12.88 23.68
CA GLU A 39 -2.60 12.93 24.90
C GLU A 39 -2.94 14.15 25.76
N THR A 40 -2.41 14.18 26.98
CA THR A 40 -2.49 15.34 27.87
C THR A 40 -1.11 15.89 28.18
N PHE A 41 -1.00 17.21 28.34
CA PHE A 41 0.27 17.87 28.63
C PHE A 41 0.89 17.39 29.94
N ASP A 42 0.07 17.20 30.99
CA ASP A 42 0.57 16.76 32.30
C ASP A 42 1.27 15.41 32.23
N ASN A 43 0.68 14.44 31.53
CA ASN A 43 1.27 13.12 31.37
C ASN A 43 2.57 13.16 30.54
N LEU A 44 2.58 13.95 29.46
CA LEU A 44 3.73 14.10 28.58
C LEU A 44 4.87 14.90 29.22
N SER A 45 4.58 15.87 30.07
CA SER A 45 5.61 16.67 30.76
C SER A 45 6.38 15.84 31.80
N LEU A 46 5.72 14.86 32.42
CA LEU A 46 6.33 13.96 33.39
C LEU A 46 7.18 12.86 32.74
N THR A 47 6.65 12.25 31.68
CA THR A 47 7.27 11.05 31.06
C THR A 47 8.09 11.35 29.83
N GLY A 48 7.83 12.49 29.18
CA GLY A 48 8.23 12.75 27.80
C GLY A 48 7.45 11.89 26.81
N GLY A 49 7.58 12.20 25.52
CA GLY A 49 6.96 11.41 24.47
C GLY A 49 7.40 11.86 23.08
N ILE A 50 7.02 11.08 22.07
CA ILE A 50 7.28 11.41 20.67
C ILE A 50 5.93 11.59 19.99
N LEU A 51 5.67 12.82 19.52
CA LEU A 51 4.47 13.17 18.77
C LEU A 51 4.82 13.33 17.29
N GLY A 52 3.93 12.89 16.42
CA GLY A 52 4.04 13.01 14.98
C GLY A 52 3.05 14.03 14.45
N VAL A 53 3.54 14.99 13.68
CA VAL A 53 2.73 15.89 12.84
C VAL A 53 2.89 15.40 11.41
N ILE A 54 1.83 14.83 10.84
CA ILE A 54 1.89 14.18 9.52
C ILE A 54 1.18 15.05 8.51
N ILE A 55 1.88 15.41 7.45
CA ILE A 55 1.38 16.24 6.36
C ILE A 55 1.32 15.38 5.10
N SER A 56 0.11 15.00 4.72
CA SER A 56 -0.16 14.19 3.52
C SER A 56 -0.55 15.08 2.34
N TRP A 57 0.06 14.85 1.19
CA TRP A 57 -0.30 15.47 -0.08
C TRP A 57 -0.74 14.39 -1.07
N ASN A 58 -2.03 14.09 -1.14
CA ASN A 58 -2.58 13.22 -2.18
C ASN A 58 -3.21 14.09 -3.27
N CYS A 59 -2.52 14.21 -4.40
CA CYS A 59 -2.86 15.19 -5.42
C CYS A 59 -3.12 14.56 -6.78
N ASP A 60 -4.32 14.79 -7.29
CA ASP A 60 -4.69 14.54 -8.66
C ASP A 60 -4.24 15.73 -9.53
N LEU A 61 -3.19 15.52 -10.32
CA LEU A 61 -2.57 16.53 -11.18
C LEU A 61 -3.33 16.75 -12.49
N ASP A 62 -4.42 16.02 -12.73
CA ASP A 62 -5.35 16.31 -13.83
C ASP A 62 -6.33 17.42 -13.46
N LYS A 63 -6.45 17.74 -12.16
CA LYS A 63 -7.25 18.84 -11.63
C LYS A 63 -6.45 20.13 -11.48
N ALA A 64 -7.15 21.20 -11.14
CA ALA A 64 -6.52 22.48 -10.83
C ALA A 64 -5.57 22.35 -9.62
N ALA A 65 -4.44 23.07 -9.66
CA ALA A 65 -3.45 23.05 -8.58
C ALA A 65 -4.01 23.49 -7.21
N SER A 66 -5.14 24.21 -7.18
CA SER A 66 -5.86 24.62 -5.97
C SER A 66 -6.54 23.45 -5.24
N GLU A 67 -6.80 22.34 -5.92
CA GLU A 67 -7.41 21.13 -5.34
C GLU A 67 -6.39 20.26 -4.59
N CYS A 68 -5.10 20.44 -4.88
CA CYS A 68 -4.02 19.78 -4.16
C CYS A 68 -3.81 20.46 -2.80
N LYS A 69 -4.53 20.00 -1.78
CA LYS A 69 -4.51 20.56 -0.42
C LYS A 69 -3.80 19.60 0.54
N PRO A 70 -3.06 20.11 1.55
CA PRO A 70 -2.46 19.26 2.56
C PRO A 70 -3.54 18.69 3.49
N HIS A 71 -3.38 17.44 3.88
CA HIS A 71 -4.14 16.82 4.96
C HIS A 71 -3.24 16.60 6.17
N TYR A 72 -3.64 17.12 7.32
CA TYR A 72 -2.87 17.01 8.56
C TYR A 72 -3.43 15.90 9.45
N SER A 73 -2.54 15.16 10.10
CA SER A 73 -2.92 14.23 11.16
C SER A 73 -1.87 14.22 12.26
N PHE A 74 -2.32 13.98 13.48
CA PHE A 74 -1.50 14.06 14.68
C PHE A 74 -1.60 12.74 15.43
N ARG A 75 -0.48 12.19 15.87
CA ARG A 75 -0.47 10.94 16.65
C ARG A 75 0.74 10.83 17.54
N ARG A 76 0.63 10.08 18.62
CA ARG A 76 1.80 9.62 19.39
C ARG A 76 2.52 8.50 18.61
N LEU A 77 3.83 8.64 18.47
CA LEU A 77 4.69 7.72 17.69
C LEU A 77 5.42 6.72 18.58
N ASP A 78 5.75 7.08 19.82
CA ASP A 78 6.35 6.13 20.75
C ASP A 78 5.29 5.13 21.24
N SER A 79 5.65 3.85 21.24
CA SER A 79 4.78 2.82 21.80
C SER A 79 4.58 3.10 23.29
N LYS A 80 3.34 3.38 23.71
CA LYS A 80 2.91 3.25 25.11
C LYS A 80 3.10 1.78 25.47
N SER A 81 4.30 1.40 25.87
CA SER A 81 4.67 0.00 26.00
C SER A 81 3.88 -0.63 27.14
N GLN A 82 2.72 -1.20 26.82
CA GLN A 82 1.95 -2.01 27.77
C GLN A 82 2.71 -3.27 28.21
N GLY A 83 3.86 -3.57 27.60
CA GLY A 83 4.72 -4.71 27.96
C GLY A 83 6.18 -4.38 28.34
N SER A 84 6.67 -3.15 28.18
CA SER A 84 8.06 -2.80 28.53
C SER A 84 8.09 -1.93 29.78
N LYS A 85 8.56 -2.49 30.90
CA LYS A 85 8.75 -1.76 32.17
C LYS A 85 10.00 -0.86 32.15
N ALA A 86 10.74 -0.83 31.05
CA ALA A 86 12.05 -0.20 30.97
C ALA A 86 12.00 1.27 30.55
N SER A 87 11.00 1.70 29.76
CA SER A 87 10.86 3.09 29.34
C SER A 87 9.40 3.45 29.06
N PHE A 88 8.84 4.36 29.85
CA PHE A 88 7.44 4.83 29.74
C PHE A 88 7.27 6.10 28.89
N GLY A 89 8.36 6.68 28.40
CA GLY A 89 8.34 7.90 27.60
C GLY A 89 9.70 8.24 27.01
N TYR A 90 9.93 9.52 26.71
CA TYR A 90 11.14 10.00 26.03
C TYR A 90 12.04 10.82 26.96
N ASN A 91 13.27 10.35 27.15
CA ASN A 91 14.29 11.06 27.93
C ASN A 91 15.68 10.86 27.34
N PHE A 92 16.56 11.83 27.56
CA PHE A 92 17.98 11.74 27.22
C PHE A 92 18.85 12.40 28.29
N ARG A 93 20.14 12.04 28.31
CA ARG A 93 21.12 12.62 29.23
C ARG A 93 22.21 13.33 28.43
N HIS A 94 22.60 14.51 28.88
CA HIS A 94 23.74 15.25 28.37
C HIS A 94 24.53 15.83 29.54
N ALA A 95 25.83 16.03 29.36
CA ALA A 95 26.70 16.52 30.42
C ALA A 95 27.41 17.81 29.97
N LYS A 96 27.41 18.82 30.83
CA LYS A 96 28.25 20.02 30.67
C LYS A 96 29.55 19.81 31.44
N TYR A 97 30.66 19.78 30.72
CA TYR A 97 31.99 19.59 31.31
C TYR A 97 32.66 20.93 31.54
N TYR A 98 33.36 21.08 32.65
CA TYR A 98 34.09 22.30 33.01
C TYR A 98 35.28 21.96 33.93
N VAL A 99 36.25 22.86 34.02
CA VAL A 99 37.45 22.68 34.84
C VAL A 99 37.48 23.78 35.90
N GLU A 100 37.71 23.40 37.15
CA GLU A 100 37.80 24.33 38.28
C GLU A 100 39.05 23.98 39.08
N ASN A 101 39.96 24.95 39.25
CA ASN A 101 41.26 24.79 39.92
C ASN A 101 42.09 23.59 39.40
N GLY A 102 42.09 23.37 38.07
CA GLY A 102 42.83 22.28 37.44
C GLY A 102 42.21 20.89 37.61
N THR A 103 41.05 20.79 38.27
CA THR A 103 40.28 19.54 38.40
C THR A 103 39.09 19.55 37.43
N GLU A 104 38.89 18.45 36.72
CA GLU A 104 37.75 18.30 35.80
C GLU A 104 36.45 17.95 36.54
N TYR A 105 35.39 18.69 36.23
CA TYR A 105 34.04 18.50 36.74
C TYR A 105 33.03 18.34 35.61
N ARG A 106 31.87 17.77 35.94
CA ARG A 106 30.72 17.72 35.02
C ARG A 106 29.40 17.88 35.74
N THR A 107 28.48 18.59 35.10
CA THR A 107 27.07 18.62 35.46
C THR A 107 26.31 17.70 34.50
N LEU A 108 25.89 16.54 34.98
CA LEU A 108 25.05 15.61 34.23
C LEU A 108 23.58 16.03 34.35
N ILE A 109 22.93 16.24 33.20
CA ILE A 109 21.53 16.67 33.10
C ILE A 109 20.73 15.56 32.44
N LYS A 110 19.66 15.12 33.09
CA LYS A 110 18.64 14.23 32.51
C LYS A 110 17.42 15.07 32.11
N VAL A 111 17.05 15.02 30.84
CA VAL A 111 15.94 15.80 30.27
C VAL A 111 14.81 14.85 29.91
N PHE A 112 13.60 15.19 30.33
CA PHE A 112 12.35 14.61 29.89
C PHE A 112 11.64 15.65 29.03
N GLY A 113 11.13 15.26 27.87
CA GLY A 113 10.55 16.23 26.96
C GLY A 113 9.75 15.60 25.84
N ILE A 114 9.06 16.47 25.11
CA ILE A 114 8.26 16.10 23.94
C ILE A 114 9.11 16.32 22.71
N ARG A 115 9.31 15.26 21.93
CA ARG A 115 9.90 15.32 20.61
C ARG A 115 8.78 15.37 19.57
N ILE A 116 8.83 16.32 18.65
CA ILE A 116 7.87 16.45 17.56
C ILE A 116 8.56 16.07 16.26
N ASP A 117 8.11 15.00 15.63
CA ASP A 117 8.58 14.58 14.32
C ASP A 117 7.57 15.05 13.24
N ILE A 118 8.04 15.91 12.32
CA ILE A 118 7.24 16.36 11.18
C ILE A 118 7.46 15.39 10.03
N ILE A 119 6.42 14.63 9.69
CA ILE A 119 6.47 13.59 8.65
C ILE A 119 5.67 14.08 7.45
N VAL A 120 6.36 14.34 6.34
CA VAL A 120 5.71 14.76 5.10
C VAL A 120 5.72 13.59 4.13
N HIS A 121 4.54 13.22 3.63
CA HIS A 121 4.41 12.24 2.55
C HIS A 121 3.49 12.79 1.47
N GLY A 122 3.67 12.30 0.25
CA GLY A 122 2.83 12.71 -0.86
C GLY A 122 2.78 11.67 -1.95
N GLU A 123 1.63 11.60 -2.59
CA GLU A 123 1.34 10.79 -3.76
C GLU A 123 0.69 11.71 -4.78
N ALA A 124 1.15 11.63 -6.04
CA ALA A 124 0.61 12.46 -7.11
C ALA A 124 0.33 11.60 -8.33
N GLY A 125 -0.91 11.64 -8.80
CA GLY A 125 -1.36 10.98 -10.02
C GLY A 125 -1.52 12.00 -11.14
N LYS A 126 -1.10 11.65 -12.35
CA LYS A 126 -1.42 12.40 -13.56
C LYS A 126 -1.78 11.43 -14.66
N PHE A 127 -2.77 11.78 -15.47
CA PHE A 127 -3.12 11.01 -16.65
C PHE A 127 -1.91 10.77 -17.54
N ASN A 128 -1.69 9.51 -17.87
CA ASN A 128 -0.65 9.09 -18.79
C ASN A 128 -1.21 7.96 -19.66
N ILE A 129 -1.07 8.14 -20.98
CA ILE A 129 -1.59 7.20 -21.97
C ILE A 129 -0.97 5.80 -21.86
N VAL A 130 0.29 5.69 -21.43
CA VAL A 130 1.01 4.41 -21.33
C VAL A 130 0.35 3.47 -20.31
N PRO A 131 0.19 3.82 -19.02
CA PRO A 131 -0.51 2.97 -18.06
C PRO A 131 -1.99 2.79 -18.41
N THR A 132 -2.63 3.77 -19.06
CA THR A 132 -4.02 3.63 -19.53
C THR A 132 -4.15 2.51 -20.57
N ILE A 133 -3.30 2.46 -21.59
CA ILE A 133 -3.34 1.40 -22.61
C ILE A 133 -3.09 0.02 -21.98
N ILE A 134 -2.11 -0.07 -21.08
CA ILE A 134 -1.80 -1.33 -20.38
C ILE A 134 -3.01 -1.81 -19.57
N ASN A 135 -3.68 -0.91 -18.82
CA ASN A 135 -4.86 -1.24 -18.05
C ASN A 135 -6.05 -1.65 -18.92
N ILE A 136 -6.24 -1.00 -20.08
CA ILE A 136 -7.28 -1.40 -21.05
C ILE A 136 -6.99 -2.78 -21.61
N ALA A 137 -5.74 -3.05 -22.01
CA ALA A 137 -5.34 -4.37 -22.51
C ALA A 137 -5.57 -5.45 -21.45
N ALA A 138 -5.16 -5.21 -20.20
CA ALA A 138 -5.38 -6.12 -19.08
C ALA A 138 -6.87 -6.38 -18.82
N ALA A 139 -7.71 -5.34 -18.88
CA ALA A 139 -9.15 -5.46 -18.74
C ALA A 139 -9.76 -6.32 -19.86
N LEU A 140 -9.37 -6.07 -21.12
CA LEU A 140 -9.84 -6.85 -22.28
C LEU A 140 -9.42 -8.32 -22.20
N THR A 141 -8.17 -8.60 -21.83
CA THR A 141 -7.70 -9.99 -21.66
C THR A 141 -8.42 -10.70 -20.51
N SER A 142 -8.83 -9.97 -19.47
CA SER A 142 -9.54 -10.55 -18.31
C SER A 142 -10.95 -11.01 -18.65
N ILE A 143 -11.59 -10.46 -19.70
CA ILE A 143 -12.93 -10.88 -20.15
C ILE A 143 -12.94 -12.35 -20.58
N GLY A 144 -11.83 -12.87 -21.12
CA GLY A 144 -11.71 -14.27 -21.55
C GLY A 144 -11.88 -15.30 -20.41
N ILE A 145 -11.63 -14.90 -19.16
CA ILE A 145 -11.88 -15.76 -18.00
C ILE A 145 -13.39 -16.02 -17.84
N GLY A 146 -14.23 -15.04 -18.16
CA GLY A 146 -15.69 -15.19 -18.12
C GLY A 146 -16.18 -16.26 -19.08
N SER A 147 -15.70 -16.27 -20.33
CA SER A 147 -16.07 -17.32 -21.29
C SER A 147 -15.62 -18.71 -20.85
N PHE A 148 -14.43 -18.84 -20.25
CA PHE A 148 -13.96 -20.12 -19.72
C PHE A 148 -14.84 -20.63 -18.57
N LEU A 149 -15.21 -19.75 -17.64
CA LEU A 149 -16.10 -20.10 -16.53
C LEU A 149 -17.52 -20.43 -17.02
N CYS A 150 -18.05 -19.66 -17.97
CA CYS A 150 -19.33 -19.95 -18.59
C CYS A 150 -19.31 -21.33 -19.26
N ASP A 151 -18.28 -21.64 -20.03
CA ASP A 151 -18.11 -22.95 -20.66
C ASP A 151 -18.04 -24.09 -19.64
N TRP A 152 -17.27 -23.92 -18.55
CA TRP A 152 -17.17 -24.92 -17.49
C TRP A 152 -18.53 -25.17 -16.82
N ILE A 153 -19.28 -24.11 -16.50
CA ILE A 153 -20.61 -24.22 -15.88
C ILE A 153 -21.59 -24.91 -16.84
N LEU A 154 -21.62 -24.51 -18.12
CA LEU A 154 -22.49 -25.09 -19.14
C LEU A 154 -22.22 -26.58 -19.33
N LEU A 155 -20.96 -27.01 -19.33
CA LEU A 155 -20.58 -28.42 -19.51
C LEU A 155 -20.83 -29.29 -18.27
N THR A 156 -20.77 -28.71 -17.07
CA THR A 156 -20.86 -29.47 -15.80
C THR A 156 -22.28 -29.53 -15.23
N PHE A 157 -23.07 -28.46 -15.35
CA PHE A 157 -24.32 -28.31 -14.59
C PHE A 157 -25.60 -28.27 -15.44
N MET A 158 -25.52 -28.24 -16.77
CA MET A 158 -26.73 -28.30 -17.60
C MET A 158 -27.14 -29.74 -17.95
N ASN A 159 -28.41 -30.07 -17.67
CA ASN A 159 -29.07 -31.36 -17.96
C ASN A 159 -29.21 -31.72 -19.47
N LYS A 160 -28.57 -30.98 -20.39
CA LYS A 160 -28.50 -31.26 -21.85
C LYS A 160 -27.06 -31.19 -22.38
N ASN A 161 -26.09 -31.64 -21.57
CA ASN A 161 -24.67 -31.65 -21.92
C ASN A 161 -24.35 -32.41 -23.23
N GLU A 162 -25.09 -33.47 -23.57
CA GLU A 162 -24.89 -34.25 -24.81
C GLU A 162 -25.19 -33.44 -26.09
N VAL A 163 -26.19 -32.56 -26.07
CA VAL A 163 -26.55 -31.74 -27.25
C VAL A 163 -25.58 -30.57 -27.45
N TYR A 164 -25.01 -30.04 -26.36
CA TYR A 164 -24.03 -28.94 -26.44
C TYR A 164 -22.61 -29.45 -26.75
N SER A 165 -22.20 -30.58 -26.17
CA SER A 165 -20.91 -31.22 -26.46
C SER A 165 -20.82 -31.70 -27.91
N GLY A 166 -21.87 -32.36 -28.43
CA GLY A 166 -21.92 -32.83 -29.83
C GLY A 166 -21.97 -31.72 -30.89
N LYS A 167 -22.21 -30.46 -30.51
CA LYS A 167 -22.11 -29.30 -31.42
C LYS A 167 -20.82 -28.50 -31.27
N LYS A 168 -20.16 -28.58 -30.11
CA LYS A 168 -18.92 -27.85 -29.82
C LYS A 168 -17.68 -28.65 -30.19
N PHE A 169 -17.72 -29.97 -30.03
CA PHE A 169 -16.61 -30.86 -30.26
C PHE A 169 -16.91 -31.77 -31.46
N GLU A 170 -16.03 -31.78 -32.44
CA GLU A 170 -16.05 -32.73 -33.54
C GLU A 170 -14.97 -33.78 -33.26
N GLU A 171 -15.40 -35.03 -33.11
CA GLU A 171 -14.51 -36.13 -32.72
C GLU A 171 -13.75 -36.62 -33.95
N VAL A 172 -12.46 -36.29 -34.04
CA VAL A 172 -11.62 -36.70 -35.17
C VAL A 172 -10.95 -38.03 -34.84
N ILE A 173 -11.47 -39.11 -35.41
CA ILE A 173 -10.76 -40.40 -35.43
C ILE A 173 -9.61 -40.27 -36.40
N LYS A 174 -8.38 -40.22 -35.87
CA LYS A 174 -7.17 -40.28 -36.68
C LYS A 174 -7.04 -41.71 -37.22
N GLU A 175 -7.56 -41.96 -38.42
CA GLU A 175 -7.25 -43.20 -39.12
C GLU A 175 -5.74 -43.28 -39.27
N ARG A 176 -5.16 -44.28 -38.61
CA ARG A 176 -3.75 -44.63 -38.75
C ARG A 176 -3.62 -45.18 -40.18
N ILE A 177 -3.29 -44.32 -41.15
CA ILE A 177 -2.90 -44.77 -42.49
C ILE A 177 -1.70 -45.69 -42.29
N MET A 178 -1.92 -47.00 -42.33
CA MET A 178 -0.83 -47.96 -42.39
C MET A 178 -0.13 -47.74 -43.73
N PRO A 179 1.16 -47.36 -43.77
CA PRO A 179 1.88 -47.40 -45.01
C PRO A 179 1.91 -48.85 -45.50
N ALA A 180 1.54 -49.07 -46.76
CA ALA A 180 1.63 -50.38 -47.39
C ALA A 180 3.09 -50.88 -47.27
N VAL A 181 3.28 -51.94 -46.47
CA VAL A 181 4.57 -52.62 -46.37
C VAL A 181 4.71 -53.51 -47.61
N ASN A 182 5.54 -53.08 -48.55
CA ASN A 182 6.16 -53.99 -49.51
C ASN A 182 7.27 -54.76 -48.79
N GLU A 183 7.40 -56.04 -49.12
CA GLU A 183 8.48 -56.92 -48.67
C GLU A 183 9.85 -56.25 -48.88
N HIS A 184 10.45 -55.76 -47.80
CA HIS A 184 11.84 -56.03 -47.38
C HIS A 184 12.08 -55.36 -46.00
N GLY A 185 12.04 -56.18 -44.94
CA GLY A 185 12.84 -55.98 -43.72
C GLY A 185 12.25 -55.18 -42.54
N ALA A 186 11.89 -55.93 -41.47
CA ALA A 186 11.80 -55.57 -40.03
C ALA A 186 10.71 -54.53 -39.61
N SER A 187 10.01 -54.62 -38.47
CA SER A 187 10.33 -55.17 -37.15
C SER A 187 9.07 -55.62 -36.38
N GLU A 188 9.19 -56.67 -35.58
CA GLU A 188 8.26 -57.00 -34.49
C GLU A 188 8.55 -56.12 -33.26
N GLN A 189 7.56 -55.42 -32.71
CA GLN A 189 7.05 -55.70 -31.36
C GLN A 189 5.91 -54.75 -30.94
N GLU A 190 4.77 -55.42 -30.68
CA GLU A 190 3.61 -55.10 -29.84
C GLU A 190 3.34 -53.66 -29.37
N LEU A 191 2.14 -53.17 -29.68
CA LEU A 191 1.44 -52.24 -28.78
C LEU A 191 0.03 -52.77 -28.49
N ARG A 192 -0.15 -53.23 -27.25
CA ARG A 192 -1.41 -53.72 -26.68
C ARG A 192 -2.51 -52.65 -26.82
N ALA A 193 -3.70 -53.11 -27.19
CA ALA A 193 -4.92 -52.33 -27.12
C ALA A 193 -5.17 -51.88 -25.66
N ILE A 194 -5.35 -50.58 -25.46
CA ILE A 194 -5.93 -50.05 -24.22
C ILE A 194 -7.43 -49.89 -24.49
N GLN A 195 -8.23 -50.71 -23.82
CA GLN A 195 -9.69 -50.60 -23.77
C GLN A 195 -10.10 -49.25 -23.17
N PRO A 196 -11.22 -48.66 -23.64
CA PRO A 196 -11.71 -47.40 -23.12
C PRO A 196 -12.46 -47.66 -21.82
N GLU A 197 -11.81 -47.49 -20.68
CA GLU A 197 -12.52 -47.23 -19.43
C GLU A 197 -12.41 -45.75 -19.07
N ASN A 198 -13.57 -45.09 -19.05
CA ASN A 198 -13.89 -43.94 -18.22
C ASN A 198 -12.84 -42.81 -18.15
N CYS A 199 -12.84 -41.92 -19.14
CA CYS A 199 -12.33 -40.56 -18.93
C CYS A 199 -13.52 -39.59 -18.79
N LYS A 200 -14.05 -39.51 -17.57
CA LYS A 200 -14.78 -38.33 -17.09
C LYS A 200 -13.76 -37.19 -16.93
N HIS A 201 -14.10 -35.99 -17.42
CA HIS A 201 -13.28 -34.76 -17.49
C HIS A 201 -12.18 -34.74 -18.58
N CYS A 202 -12.57 -34.21 -19.74
CA CYS A 202 -11.71 -33.40 -20.62
C CYS A 202 -12.49 -32.12 -20.95
#